data_AF-A0A2N1QNP5-F1
#
_entry.id   AF-A0A2N1QNP5-F1
#
_cell.length_a   1.000
_cell.length_b   1.000
_cell.length_c   1.000
_cell.angle_alpha   90.00
_cell.angle_beta   90.00
_cell.angle_gamma   90.00
#
_symmetry.space_group_name_H-M   'P 1'
#
loop_
_entity.id
_entity.type
_entity.pdbx_description
1 polymer ?
#
loop_
_entity_poly.entity_id
_entity_poly.type
_entity_poly.pdbx_seq_one_letter_code
_entity_poly.pdbx_strand_id
1 'polypeptide(L)'
;MTEAFLFPLRLHLLCAPSHRRGEYLLERKFAQAFAASNGIPLDFDALMATLRDWCAAQGVVRNGQTASFSGRSANKQYSGTATRFRDELSILIHVDGEGQKRFRILGLWNDFSWLVLYQEPLLGEWRSWPGAAKDPEGMEKDRTDERSAREGFEWVCRRRIISRARLLRGEEVTTEYYSPSYRKR
;
A
#
# COMPACT_ATOMS: atom_id res chain seq x y z
N MET A 1 -1.81 29.95 -9.31
CA MET A 1 -0.57 29.13 -9.36
C MET A 1 -0.57 28.27 -8.11
N THR A 2 -1.03 27.03 -8.23
CA THR A 2 -0.93 26.03 -7.18
C THR A 2 0.56 25.74 -7.00
N GLU A 3 1.13 26.09 -5.84
CA GLU A 3 2.48 25.65 -5.47
C GLU A 3 2.56 24.16 -5.75
N ALA A 4 3.41 23.75 -6.69
CA ALA A 4 3.76 22.36 -6.86
C ALA A 4 4.11 21.84 -5.47
N PHE A 5 3.41 20.79 -5.03
CA PHE A 5 3.64 20.16 -3.74
C PHE A 5 5.15 19.87 -3.65
N LEU A 6 5.88 20.68 -2.86
CA LEU A 6 7.33 20.60 -2.70
C LEU A 6 7.62 19.36 -1.87
N PHE A 7 7.52 18.21 -2.52
CA PHE A 7 8.10 16.97 -2.08
C PHE A 7 9.63 17.14 -2.12
N PRO A 8 10.37 16.79 -1.05
CA PRO A 8 9.91 16.06 0.15
C PRO A 8 9.50 16.94 1.34
N LEU A 9 9.65 18.27 1.23
CA LEU A 9 9.65 19.20 2.36
C LEU A 9 8.35 19.31 3.11
N ARG A 10 7.20 19.15 2.45
CA ARG A 10 5.90 19.22 3.13
C ARG A 10 5.31 17.86 3.48
N LEU A 11 5.97 16.76 3.12
CA LEU A 11 5.50 15.41 3.42
C LEU A 11 5.33 15.21 4.94
N HIS A 12 6.24 15.78 5.74
CA HIS A 12 6.18 15.69 7.20
C HIS A 12 4.93 16.32 7.84
N LEU A 13 4.25 17.25 7.16
CA LEU A 13 3.02 17.85 7.67
C LEU A 13 1.83 16.90 7.53
N LEU A 14 1.85 16.06 6.49
CA LEU A 14 0.77 15.11 6.20
C LEU A 14 1.01 13.73 6.81
N CYS A 15 2.19 13.47 7.38
CA CYS A 15 2.51 12.20 8.00
C CYS A 15 2.34 12.22 9.53
N ALA A 16 1.67 11.20 10.05
CA ALA A 16 1.58 10.96 11.49
C ALA A 16 2.91 10.43 12.03
N PRO A 17 3.31 10.77 13.27
CA PRO A 17 4.42 10.09 13.93
C PRO A 17 4.11 8.59 14.13
N SER A 18 5.09 7.73 13.83
CA SER A 18 5.04 6.30 14.12
C SER A 18 5.47 6.02 15.57
N HIS A 19 5.26 4.78 16.03
CA HIS A 19 5.77 4.29 17.32
C HIS A 19 7.31 4.31 17.40
N ARG A 20 8.00 4.39 16.26
CA ARG A 20 9.47 4.48 16.18
C ARG A 20 9.89 5.95 16.04
N ARG A 21 10.86 6.35 16.86
CA ARG A 21 11.39 7.72 16.85
C ARG A 21 11.97 8.06 15.48
N GLY A 22 11.54 9.20 14.92
CA GLY A 22 11.99 9.69 13.62
C GLY A 22 11.35 9.01 12.41
N GLU A 23 10.41 8.09 12.63
CA GLU A 23 9.59 7.48 11.58
C GLU A 23 8.21 8.14 11.53
N TYR A 24 7.72 8.38 10.32
CA TYR A 24 6.46 9.04 10.03
C TYR A 24 5.70 8.25 8.97
N LEU A 25 4.38 8.16 9.10
CA LEU A 25 3.49 7.37 8.23
C LEU A 25 2.50 8.28 7.52
N LEU A 26 2.42 8.18 6.19
CA LEU A 26 1.36 8.84 5.43
C LEU A 26 0.09 7.99 5.48
N GLU A 27 -0.82 8.35 6.39
CA GLU A 27 -2.13 7.73 6.51
C GLU A 27 -3.22 8.63 5.96
N ARG A 28 -4.15 8.08 5.14
CA ARG A 28 -5.23 8.87 4.53
C ARG A 28 -6.04 9.65 5.55
N LYS A 29 -6.52 8.99 6.61
CA LYS A 29 -7.37 9.60 7.64
C LYS A 29 -6.65 10.75 8.35
N PHE A 30 -5.38 10.55 8.73
CA PHE A 30 -4.58 11.57 9.38
C PHE A 30 -4.32 12.76 8.45
N ALA A 31 -3.85 12.51 7.23
CA ALA A 31 -3.54 13.55 6.26
C ALA A 31 -4.77 14.41 5.93
N GLN A 32 -5.93 13.78 5.72
CA GLN A 32 -7.20 14.47 5.46
C GLN A 32 -7.66 15.30 6.67
N ALA A 33 -7.60 14.74 7.89
CA ALA A 33 -7.96 15.46 9.11
C ALA A 33 -7.05 16.68 9.34
N PHE A 34 -5.73 16.48 9.23
CA PHE A 34 -4.76 17.57 9.36
C PHE A 34 -4.99 18.66 8.32
N ALA A 35 -5.17 18.29 7.05
CA ALA A 35 -5.40 19.24 5.98
C ALA A 35 -6.69 20.06 6.20
N ALA A 36 -7.78 19.39 6.57
CA ALA A 36 -9.05 20.04 6.88
C ALA A 36 -8.92 21.03 8.06
N SER A 37 -8.25 20.63 9.16
CA SER A 37 -8.04 21.49 10.33
C SER A 37 -7.17 22.72 10.05
N ASN A 38 -6.33 22.67 9.03
CA ASN A 38 -5.42 23.76 8.67
C ASN A 38 -5.86 24.53 7.40
N GLY A 39 -7.07 24.28 6.90
CA GLY A 39 -7.58 24.93 5.68
C GLY A 39 -6.77 24.61 4.41
N ILE A 40 -6.09 23.46 4.39
CA ILE A 40 -5.27 23.01 3.26
C ILE A 40 -6.17 22.17 2.34
N PRO A 41 -6.38 22.55 1.07
CA PRO A 41 -7.06 21.69 0.12
C PRO A 41 -6.18 20.48 -0.18
N LEU A 42 -6.70 19.28 0.10
CA LEU A 42 -6.00 18.02 -0.11
C LEU A 42 -6.85 17.05 -0.94
N ASP A 43 -6.39 16.79 -2.16
CA ASP A 43 -6.77 15.59 -2.90
C ASP A 43 -5.72 14.50 -2.63
N PHE A 44 -6.11 13.52 -1.82
CA PHE A 44 -5.21 12.45 -1.40
C PHE A 44 -4.83 11.53 -2.56
N ASP A 45 -5.76 11.28 -3.50
CA ASP A 45 -5.51 10.38 -4.62
C ASP A 45 -4.56 11.05 -5.64
N ALA A 46 -4.70 12.36 -5.85
CA ALA A 46 -3.75 13.15 -6.63
C ALA A 46 -2.36 13.25 -5.97
N LEU A 47 -2.29 13.35 -4.63
CA LEU A 47 -1.01 13.28 -3.90
C LEU A 47 -0.31 11.93 -4.14
N MET A 48 -1.05 10.82 -4.03
CA MET A 48 -0.50 9.48 -4.27
C MET A 48 -0.05 9.32 -5.73
N ALA A 49 -0.77 9.90 -6.70
CA ALA A 49 -0.35 9.93 -8.10
C ALA A 49 0.96 10.70 -8.29
N THR A 50 1.06 11.89 -7.70
CA THR A 50 2.28 12.72 -7.75
C THR A 50 3.49 11.99 -7.16
N LEU A 51 3.30 11.24 -6.07
CA LEU A 51 4.36 10.43 -5.47
C LEU A 51 4.81 9.29 -6.38
N ARG A 52 3.87 8.63 -7.08
CA ARG A 52 4.21 7.59 -8.09
C ARG A 52 5.01 8.17 -9.25
N ASP A 53 4.59 9.31 -9.79
CA ASP A 53 5.26 9.97 -10.90
C ASP A 53 6.67 10.41 -10.51
N TRP A 54 6.82 10.96 -9.30
CA TRP A 54 8.13 11.29 -8.76
C TRP A 54 9.03 10.06 -8.63
N CYS A 55 8.51 8.96 -8.06
CA CYS A 55 9.27 7.70 -7.97
C CYS A 55 9.70 7.18 -9.34
N ALA A 56 8.81 7.23 -10.34
CA ALA A 56 9.12 6.82 -11.70
C ALA A 56 10.25 7.68 -12.30
N ALA A 57 10.22 9.00 -12.10
CA ALA A 57 11.27 9.91 -12.54
C ALA A 57 12.63 9.62 -11.85
N GLN A 58 12.62 9.11 -10.62
CA GLN A 58 13.84 8.66 -9.92
C GLN A 58 14.26 7.23 -10.28
N GLY A 59 13.51 6.51 -11.11
CA GLY A 59 13.78 5.10 -11.44
C GLY A 59 13.34 4.08 -10.38
N VAL A 60 12.50 4.48 -9.44
CA VAL A 60 11.94 3.63 -8.38
C VAL A 60 10.56 3.12 -8.83
N VAL A 61 10.55 2.13 -9.73
CA VAL A 61 9.32 1.62 -10.35
C VAL A 61 8.98 0.22 -9.87
N ARG A 62 9.96 -0.62 -9.54
CA ARG A 62 9.77 -2.03 -9.15
C ARG A 62 10.15 -2.27 -7.69
N ASN A 63 9.58 -3.32 -7.11
CA ASN A 63 9.92 -3.75 -5.76
C ASN A 63 11.44 -3.94 -5.60
N GLY A 64 12.01 -3.44 -4.50
CA GLY A 64 13.43 -3.51 -4.16
C GLY A 64 14.29 -2.39 -4.76
N GLN A 65 13.75 -1.56 -5.67
CA GLN A 65 14.52 -0.46 -6.24
C GLN A 65 14.71 0.67 -5.25
N THR A 66 15.89 1.28 -5.30
CA THR A 66 16.28 2.43 -4.49
C THR A 66 16.91 3.50 -5.38
N ALA A 67 16.60 4.77 -5.11
CA ALA A 67 17.24 5.92 -5.72
C ALA A 67 17.69 6.92 -4.66
N SER A 68 18.86 7.53 -4.90
CA SER A 68 19.35 8.64 -4.09
C SER A 68 18.88 9.96 -4.70
N PHE A 69 18.53 10.92 -3.86
CA PHE A 69 18.13 12.27 -4.27
C PHE A 69 18.74 13.32 -3.34
N SER A 70 18.82 14.55 -3.81
CA SER A 70 19.28 15.69 -3.01
C SER A 70 18.62 16.98 -3.50
N GLY A 71 18.64 18.01 -2.66
CA GLY A 71 18.10 19.31 -3.00
C GLY A 71 18.39 20.36 -1.95
N ARG A 72 17.78 21.53 -2.11
CA ARG A 72 17.92 22.66 -1.21
C ARG A 72 16.54 23.21 -0.85
N SER A 73 16.36 23.56 0.43
CA SER A 73 15.13 24.19 0.93
C SER A 73 15.43 25.18 2.03
N ALA A 74 14.83 26.37 1.98
CA ALA A 74 14.99 27.39 3.02
C ALA A 74 16.46 27.55 3.47
N ASN A 75 17.39 27.52 2.51
CA ASN A 75 18.85 27.56 2.68
C ASN A 75 19.55 26.33 3.32
N LYS A 76 18.84 25.25 3.59
CA LYS A 76 19.43 23.97 4.04
C LYS A 76 19.56 23.00 2.87
N GLN A 77 20.71 22.34 2.77
CA GLN A 77 20.84 21.20 1.88
C GLN A 77 20.19 19.97 2.52
N TYR A 78 19.64 19.10 1.68
CA TYR A 78 19.16 17.80 2.11
C TYR A 78 19.59 16.74 1.10
N SER A 79 19.78 15.53 1.62
CA SER A 79 20.01 14.33 0.84
C SER A 79 19.11 13.21 1.34
N GLY A 80 18.86 12.21 0.51
CA GLY A 80 18.01 11.12 0.91
C GLY A 80 18.00 9.96 -0.04
N THR A 81 17.29 8.93 0.37
CA THR A 81 17.00 7.76 -0.46
C THR A 81 15.51 7.48 -0.48
N ALA A 82 15.02 7.04 -1.63
CA ALA A 82 13.67 6.52 -1.79
C ALA A 82 13.77 5.06 -2.20
N THR A 83 13.14 4.19 -1.42
CA THR A 83 13.15 2.75 -1.63
C THR A 83 11.73 2.24 -1.71
N ARG A 84 11.44 1.42 -2.74
CA ARG A 84 10.17 0.72 -2.87
C ARG A 84 10.25 -0.67 -2.23
N PHE A 85 9.35 -0.94 -1.30
CA PHE A 85 9.11 -2.24 -0.67
C PHE A 85 7.67 -2.68 -0.93
N ARG A 86 7.44 -3.56 -1.90
CA ARG A 86 6.10 -3.97 -2.35
C ARG A 86 5.26 -2.73 -2.72
N ASP A 87 4.24 -2.44 -1.91
CA ASP A 87 3.38 -1.24 -2.06
C ASP A 87 3.76 -0.09 -1.13
N GLU A 88 4.82 -0.25 -0.34
CA GLU A 88 5.36 0.78 0.52
C GLU A 88 6.47 1.55 -0.19
N LEU A 89 6.40 2.87 -0.14
CA LEU A 89 7.52 3.76 -0.41
C LEU A 89 8.13 4.21 0.92
N SER A 90 9.39 3.86 1.15
CA SER A 90 10.19 4.34 2.28
C SER A 90 11.13 5.45 1.79
N ILE A 91 10.98 6.65 2.33
CA ILE A 91 11.83 7.80 2.04
C ILE A 91 12.64 8.13 3.27
N LEU A 92 13.95 8.14 3.15
CA LEU A 92 14.87 8.54 4.19
C LEU A 92 15.48 9.88 3.81
N ILE A 93 15.27 10.91 4.63
CA ILE A 93 15.80 12.24 4.38
C ILE A 93 16.75 12.62 5.52
N HIS A 94 17.92 13.10 5.13
CA HIS A 94 18.88 13.77 5.99
C HIS A 94 18.87 15.26 5.65
N VAL A 95 18.63 16.09 6.67
CA VAL A 95 18.73 17.55 6.56
C VAL A 95 19.85 18.02 7.49
N ASP A 96 20.74 18.85 6.97
CA ASP A 96 21.85 19.40 7.74
C ASP A 96 21.33 20.11 9.00
N GLY A 97 21.81 19.66 10.16
CA GLY A 97 21.44 20.20 11.47
C GLY A 97 20.09 19.77 12.04
N GLU A 98 19.26 19.02 11.30
CA GLU A 98 17.98 18.47 11.83
C GLU A 98 17.98 16.95 11.99
N GLY A 99 19.01 16.28 11.47
CA GLY A 99 19.16 14.83 11.56
C GLY A 99 18.36 14.09 10.50
N GLN A 100 18.05 12.82 10.80
CA GLN A 100 17.43 11.89 9.87
C GLN A 100 15.94 11.68 10.17
N LYS A 101 15.12 11.73 9.13
CA LYS A 101 13.67 11.45 9.19
C LYS A 101 13.33 10.38 8.17
N ARG A 102 12.52 9.40 8.56
CA ARG A 102 12.01 8.34 7.67
C ARG A 102 10.51 8.53 7.47
N PHE A 103 10.07 8.58 6.23
CA PHE A 103 8.66 8.63 5.85
C PHE A 103 8.29 7.32 5.16
N ARG A 104 7.18 6.74 5.58
CA ARG A 104 6.63 5.50 5.00
C ARG A 104 5.26 5.80 4.42
N ILE A 105 5.09 5.48 3.15
CA ILE A 105 3.85 5.68 2.42
C ILE A 105 3.36 4.30 1.99
N LEU A 106 2.30 3.83 2.63
CA LEU A 106 1.74 2.50 2.40
C LEU A 106 0.72 2.54 1.25
N GLY A 107 0.58 1.43 0.51
CA GLY A 107 -0.43 1.32 -0.55
C GLY A 107 -0.22 2.27 -1.73
N LEU A 108 1.04 2.67 -2.01
CA LEU A 108 1.32 3.66 -3.05
C LEU A 108 1.00 3.13 -4.45
N TRP A 109 1.35 1.88 -4.73
CA TRP A 109 1.14 1.25 -6.05
C TRP A 109 -0.09 0.33 -6.08
N ASN A 110 -0.45 -0.27 -4.94
CA ASN A 110 -1.51 -1.30 -4.84
C ASN A 110 -1.25 -2.52 -5.76
N ASP A 111 0.01 -2.77 -6.12
CA ASP A 111 0.41 -3.92 -6.94
C ASP A 111 0.24 -5.21 -6.14
N PHE A 112 0.42 -5.14 -4.82
CA PHE A 112 0.27 -6.25 -3.86
C PHE A 112 -1.06 -6.17 -3.10
N SER A 113 -2.11 -5.64 -3.72
CA SER A 113 -3.43 -5.50 -3.12
C SER A 113 -4.37 -6.70 -3.38
N TRP A 114 -3.88 -7.75 -4.04
CA TRP A 114 -4.71 -8.89 -4.43
C TRP A 114 -4.84 -9.92 -3.32
N LEU A 115 -6.04 -10.45 -3.12
CA LEU A 115 -6.34 -11.42 -2.09
C LEU A 115 -7.21 -12.55 -2.64
N VAL A 116 -6.93 -13.78 -2.21
CA VAL A 116 -7.77 -14.95 -2.49
C VAL A 116 -8.48 -15.35 -1.22
N LEU A 117 -9.81 -15.40 -1.27
CA LEU A 117 -10.65 -15.91 -0.19
C LEU A 117 -11.36 -17.18 -0.64
N TYR A 118 -11.56 -18.14 0.26
CA TYR A 118 -12.34 -19.34 0.00
C TYR A 118 -13.22 -19.70 1.18
N GLN A 119 -14.38 -20.31 0.91
CA GLN A 119 -15.24 -20.84 1.97
C GLN A 119 -14.74 -22.20 2.41
N GLU A 120 -14.48 -22.33 3.71
CA GLU A 120 -14.17 -23.61 4.33
C GLU A 120 -15.37 -24.57 4.19
N PRO A 121 -15.15 -25.84 3.79
CA PRO A 121 -16.25 -26.74 3.43
C PRO A 121 -17.23 -27.07 4.57
N LEU A 122 -16.75 -27.09 5.81
CA LEU A 122 -17.54 -27.54 6.97
C LEU A 122 -18.23 -26.38 7.69
N LEU A 123 -17.54 -25.25 7.83
CA LEU A 123 -18.02 -24.10 8.62
C LEU A 123 -18.62 -22.99 7.75
N GLY A 124 -18.36 -22.99 6.44
CA GLY A 124 -18.76 -21.90 5.54
C GLY A 124 -18.02 -20.58 5.78
N GLU A 125 -17.05 -20.58 6.70
CA GLU A 125 -16.21 -19.44 7.04
C GLU A 125 -15.28 -19.07 5.89
N TRP A 126 -15.05 -17.78 5.68
CA TRP A 126 -14.09 -17.30 4.70
C TRP A 126 -12.67 -17.38 5.27
N ARG A 127 -11.76 -17.94 4.49
CA ARG A 127 -10.33 -17.99 4.80
C ARG A 127 -9.51 -17.43 3.66
N SER A 128 -8.40 -16.80 3.98
CA SER A 128 -7.43 -16.34 2.97
C SER A 128 -6.50 -17.45 2.51
N TRP A 129 -5.94 -17.29 1.33
CA TRP A 129 -4.81 -18.07 0.86
C TRP A 129 -3.59 -17.15 0.73
N PRO A 130 -2.36 -17.60 1.08
CA PRO A 130 -2.00 -18.97 1.47
C PRO A 130 -2.14 -19.32 2.96
N GLY A 131 -2.26 -18.34 3.85
CA GLY A 131 -2.17 -18.51 5.31
C GLY A 131 -3.38 -19.17 5.97
N ALA A 132 -4.49 -19.37 5.26
CA ALA A 132 -5.75 -19.88 5.82
C ALA A 132 -6.29 -19.04 6.99
N ALA A 133 -5.94 -17.74 7.01
CA ALA A 133 -6.32 -16.82 8.06
C ALA A 133 -7.81 -16.49 7.98
N LYS A 134 -8.41 -16.26 9.14
CA LYS A 134 -9.83 -15.93 9.30
C LYS A 134 -10.05 -14.51 9.82
N ASP A 135 -9.03 -13.94 10.45
CA ASP A 135 -9.02 -12.58 10.96
C ASP A 135 -8.44 -11.61 9.92
N PRO A 136 -8.88 -10.34 9.91
CA PRO A 136 -8.41 -9.36 8.94
C PRO A 136 -6.89 -9.16 8.91
N GLU A 137 -6.22 -9.21 10.07
CA GLU A 137 -4.77 -8.98 10.13
C GLU A 137 -3.99 -10.10 9.42
N GLY A 138 -4.39 -11.36 9.62
CA GLY A 138 -3.84 -12.50 8.90
C GLY A 138 -4.16 -12.46 7.41
N MET A 139 -5.36 -12.02 7.01
CA MET A 139 -5.73 -11.87 5.61
C MET A 139 -4.91 -10.79 4.90
N GLU A 140 -4.60 -9.68 5.57
CA GLU A 140 -3.73 -8.63 5.01
C GLU A 140 -2.31 -9.13 4.75
N LYS A 141 -1.79 -10.06 5.57
CA LYS A 141 -0.48 -10.69 5.34
C LYS A 141 -0.45 -11.58 4.10
N ASP A 142 -1.59 -12.14 3.73
CA ASP A 142 -1.78 -12.99 2.56
C ASP A 142 -1.98 -12.21 1.25
N ARG A 143 -2.18 -10.88 1.32
CA ARG A 143 -2.23 -10.08 0.09
C ARG A 143 -0.95 -10.24 -0.71
N THR A 144 -1.08 -10.30 -2.03
CA THR A 144 0.02 -10.57 -2.96
C THR A 144 -0.19 -9.87 -4.30
N ASP A 145 0.72 -10.06 -5.25
CA ASP A 145 0.58 -9.54 -6.61
C ASP A 145 -0.50 -10.29 -7.40
N GLU A 146 -0.99 -9.66 -8.48
CA GLU A 146 -2.06 -10.21 -9.32
C GLU A 146 -1.77 -11.64 -9.81
N ARG A 147 -0.53 -11.88 -10.27
CA ARG A 147 -0.14 -13.15 -10.86
C ARG A 147 -0.24 -14.26 -9.82
N SER A 148 0.40 -14.05 -8.66
CA SER A 148 0.39 -15.00 -7.56
C SER A 148 -1.03 -15.25 -7.04
N ALA A 149 -1.86 -14.20 -6.96
CA ALA A 149 -3.24 -14.33 -6.54
C ALA A 149 -4.09 -15.11 -7.56
N ARG A 150 -3.89 -14.91 -8.87
CA ARG A 150 -4.56 -15.70 -9.91
C ARG A 150 -4.16 -17.17 -9.87
N GLU A 151 -2.86 -17.46 -9.75
CA GLU A 151 -2.35 -18.83 -9.60
C GLU A 151 -2.93 -19.51 -8.34
N GLY A 152 -2.96 -18.80 -7.20
CA GLY A 152 -3.57 -19.27 -5.97
C GLY A 152 -5.08 -19.49 -6.07
N PHE A 153 -5.79 -18.56 -6.72
CA PHE A 153 -7.24 -18.66 -6.95
C PHE A 153 -7.60 -19.89 -7.79
N GLU A 154 -6.89 -20.12 -8.89
CA GLU A 154 -7.10 -21.32 -9.70
C GLU A 154 -6.85 -22.59 -8.91
N TRP A 155 -5.77 -22.63 -8.14
CA TRP A 155 -5.44 -23.78 -7.29
C TRP A 155 -6.55 -24.05 -6.26
N VAL A 156 -7.07 -23.01 -5.61
CA VAL A 156 -8.20 -23.09 -4.68
C VAL A 156 -9.44 -23.63 -5.39
N CYS A 157 -9.79 -23.11 -6.57
CA CYS A 157 -11.00 -23.50 -7.30
C CYS A 157 -10.98 -24.98 -7.74
N ARG A 158 -9.79 -25.53 -8.02
CA ARG A 158 -9.62 -26.95 -8.38
C ARG A 158 -9.83 -27.90 -7.20
N ARG A 159 -9.87 -27.40 -5.96
CA ARG A 159 -10.12 -28.22 -4.77
C ARG A 159 -11.60 -28.65 -4.73
N ARG A 160 -11.85 -29.96 -4.84
CA ARG A 160 -13.21 -30.54 -4.80
C ARG A 160 -14.04 -30.15 -3.57
N ILE A 161 -13.38 -29.91 -2.43
CA ILE A 161 -14.03 -29.57 -1.16
C ILE A 161 -14.47 -28.11 -1.10
N ILE A 162 -13.84 -27.22 -1.88
CA ILE A 162 -14.13 -25.78 -1.83
C ILE A 162 -15.39 -25.50 -2.64
N SER A 163 -16.43 -25.03 -1.95
CA SER A 163 -17.72 -24.71 -2.55
C SER A 163 -17.73 -23.33 -3.22
N ARG A 164 -16.93 -22.39 -2.72
CA ARG A 164 -16.89 -21.01 -3.18
C ARG A 164 -15.52 -20.39 -2.96
N ALA A 165 -15.08 -19.57 -3.90
CA ALA A 165 -13.86 -18.76 -3.77
C ALA A 165 -14.04 -17.39 -4.40
N ARG A 166 -13.28 -16.39 -3.92
CA ARG A 166 -13.24 -15.03 -4.44
C ARG A 166 -11.80 -14.60 -4.69
N LEU A 167 -11.58 -13.93 -5.81
CA LEU A 167 -10.38 -13.16 -6.09
C LEU A 167 -10.73 -11.68 -5.90
N LEU A 168 -10.03 -11.01 -4.99
CA LEU A 168 -10.25 -9.61 -4.67
C LEU A 168 -9.04 -8.77 -5.09
N ARG A 169 -9.33 -7.51 -5.44
CA ARG A 169 -8.35 -6.43 -5.57
C ARG A 169 -8.75 -5.32 -4.59
N GLY A 170 -7.94 -5.09 -3.55
CA GLY A 170 -8.42 -4.31 -2.40
C GLY A 170 -9.62 -5.01 -1.76
N GLU A 171 -10.73 -4.29 -1.62
CA GLU A 171 -12.00 -4.82 -1.11
C GLU A 171 -12.97 -5.29 -2.20
N GLU A 172 -12.62 -5.06 -3.47
CA GLU A 172 -13.49 -5.36 -4.60
C GLU A 172 -13.33 -6.81 -5.05
N VAL A 173 -14.44 -7.53 -5.20
CA VAL A 173 -14.46 -8.89 -5.76
C VAL A 173 -14.36 -8.79 -7.29
N THR A 174 -13.22 -9.19 -7.83
CA THR A 174 -12.95 -9.19 -9.28
C THR A 174 -13.41 -10.47 -9.97
N THR A 175 -13.41 -11.59 -9.25
CA THR A 175 -13.85 -12.89 -9.78
C THR A 175 -14.39 -13.73 -8.65
N GLU A 176 -15.47 -14.46 -8.91
CA GLU A 176 -16.07 -15.36 -7.95
C GLU A 176 -16.32 -16.74 -8.57
N TYR A 177 -15.91 -17.77 -7.86
CA TYR A 177 -16.09 -19.16 -8.22
C TYR A 177 -17.14 -19.81 -7.32
N TYR A 178 -17.98 -20.63 -7.94
CA TYR A 178 -18.90 -21.54 -7.28
C TYR A 178 -18.67 -22.94 -7.81
N SER A 179 -18.48 -23.90 -6.91
CA SER A 179 -18.34 -25.29 -7.30
C SER A 179 -19.61 -25.79 -7.99
N PRO A 180 -19.50 -26.65 -9.01
CA PRO A 180 -20.66 -27.30 -9.63
C PRO A 180 -21.54 -28.05 -8.61
N SER A 181 -20.97 -28.54 -7.51
CA SER A 181 -21.72 -29.19 -6.42
C SER A 181 -22.55 -28.21 -5.57
N TYR A 182 -22.25 -26.91 -5.64
CA TYR A 182 -22.96 -25.85 -4.90
C TYR A 182 -24.32 -25.52 -5.51
N ARG A 183 -24.48 -25.62 -6.85
CA ARG A 183 -25.74 -25.29 -7.56
C ARG A 183 -26.86 -26.34 -7.43
N LYS A 184 -26.65 -27.42 -6.68
CA LYS A 184 -27.64 -28.50 -6.48
C LYS A 184 -28.52 -28.33 -5.23
N ARG A 185 -28.58 -27.14 -4.63
CA ARG A 185 -29.47 -26.83 -3.51
C ARG A 185 -30.39 -25.67 -3.86
#